data_AF-T2FDZ2-F1
#
_entry.id   AF-T2FDZ2-F1
#
_cell.length_a   1.000
_cell.length_b   1.000
_cell.length_c   1.000
_cell.angle_alpha   90.00
_cell.angle_beta   90.00
_cell.angle_gamma   90.00
#
_symmetry.space_group_name_H-M   'P 1'
#
loop_
_entity.id
_entity.type
_entity.pdbx_description
1 polymer ?
#
loop_
_entity_poly.entity_id
_entity_poly.type
_entity_poly.pdbx_seq_one_letter_code
_entity_poly.pdbx_strand_id
1 'polypeptide(L)'
;WQIMIHGESYKPIVAEGAKKALGIENIYERVFIVKLILDANNENHIAGAVGFSVREHKLYIFRCKTCLLVAGGAVNLFRPRSTGEGMGRTWYPVWNAGSTYAMAIEAGAEMTMMENRFVPCRFKDGYGP
;
A
#
# COMPACT_ATOMS: atom_id res chain seq x y z
N TRP A 1 25.11 -8.64 -8.57
CA TRP A 1 25.84 -7.60 -7.80
C TRP A 1 24.95 -7.13 -6.67
N GLN A 2 25.38 -7.32 -5.43
CA GLN A 2 24.71 -6.76 -4.25
C GLN A 2 25.60 -5.65 -3.70
N ILE A 3 25.01 -4.50 -3.38
CA ILE A 3 25.70 -3.39 -2.71
C ILE A 3 25.28 -3.45 -1.25
N MET A 4 26.26 -3.62 -0.37
CA MET A 4 26.02 -3.70 1.06
C MET A 4 25.86 -2.30 1.65
N ILE A 5 24.85 -2.11 2.49
CA ILE A 5 24.59 -0.85 3.21
C ILE A 5 24.24 -1.14 4.67
N HIS A 6 24.49 -0.17 5.55
CA HIS A 6 23.97 -0.17 6.92
C HIS A 6 22.59 0.50 6.93
N GLY A 7 21.58 -0.24 6.47
CA GLY A 7 20.27 0.30 6.09
C GLY A 7 19.20 0.34 7.18
N GLU A 8 19.56 0.29 8.47
CA GLU A 8 18.56 0.32 9.57
C GLU A 8 17.65 1.56 9.47
N SER A 9 18.26 2.72 9.19
CA SER A 9 17.55 3.99 9.06
C SER A 9 17.08 4.31 7.64
N TYR A 10 17.02 3.33 6.73
CA TYR A 10 16.71 3.60 5.32
C TYR A 10 15.33 4.27 5.15
N LYS A 11 14.28 3.76 5.81
CA LYS A 11 12.95 4.39 5.74
C LYS A 11 12.92 5.78 6.43
N PRO A 12 13.46 5.97 7.65
CA PRO A 12 13.57 7.30 8.24
C PRO A 12 14.25 8.34 7.35
N ILE A 13 15.39 8.01 6.73
CA ILE A 13 16.14 8.92 5.84
C ILE A 13 15.28 9.35 4.64
N VAL A 14 14.63 8.38 3.97
CA VAL A 14 13.78 8.67 2.80
C VAL A 14 12.53 9.46 3.22
N ALA A 15 11.92 9.11 4.35
CA ALA A 15 10.74 9.80 4.87
C ALA A 15 11.05 11.26 5.26
N GLU A 16 12.22 11.53 5.83
CA GLU A 16 12.67 12.88 6.15
C GLU A 16 12.82 13.72 4.87
N GLY A 17 13.42 13.16 3.83
CA GLY A 17 13.53 13.80 2.52
C GLY A 17 12.16 14.18 1.95
N ALA A 18 11.20 13.24 1.96
CA ALA A 18 9.84 13.49 1.49
C ALA A 18 9.11 14.54 2.33
N LYS A 19 9.23 14.48 3.67
CA LYS A 19 8.62 15.44 4.59
C LYS A 19 9.15 16.86 4.38
N LYS A 20 10.46 17.02 4.16
CA LYS A 20 11.07 18.32 3.86
C LYS A 20 10.60 18.89 2.52
N ALA A 21 10.43 18.03 1.52
CA ALA A 21 10.00 18.45 0.18
C ALA A 21 8.52 18.83 0.11
N LEU A 22 7.65 18.07 0.79
CA LEU A 22 6.19 18.23 0.70
C LEU A 22 5.61 19.17 1.77
N GLY A 23 6.26 19.31 2.92
CA GLY A 23 5.66 19.95 4.10
C GLY A 23 4.71 19.01 4.86
N ILE A 24 4.66 19.15 6.20
CA ILE A 24 3.89 18.25 7.07
C ILE A 24 2.37 18.44 6.91
N GLU A 25 1.94 19.64 6.53
CA GLU A 25 0.57 20.01 6.25
C GLU A 25 -0.03 19.29 5.04
N ASN A 26 0.82 18.80 4.13
CA ASN A 26 0.42 18.03 2.97
C ASN A 26 0.52 16.50 3.21
N ILE A 27 0.86 16.08 4.43
CA ILE A 27 1.02 14.67 4.80
C ILE A 27 -0.09 14.27 5.77
N TYR A 28 -0.96 13.38 5.30
CA TYR A 28 -2.06 12.85 6.08
C TYR A 28 -1.69 11.45 6.59
N GLU A 29 -1.34 11.35 7.88
CA GLU A 29 -1.09 10.07 8.53
C GLU A 29 -2.35 9.49 9.17
N ARG A 30 -2.39 8.17 9.39
CA ARG A 30 -3.52 7.46 10.03
C ARG A 30 -4.87 7.66 9.32
N VAL A 31 -4.84 7.93 8.02
CA VAL A 31 -6.01 7.93 7.13
C VAL A 31 -5.91 6.71 6.22
N PHE A 32 -6.92 5.85 6.25
CA PHE A 32 -6.99 4.68 5.37
C PHE A 32 -7.90 5.00 4.18
N ILE A 33 -7.34 4.95 2.97
CA ILE A 33 -8.09 5.17 1.72
C ILE A 33 -8.80 3.86 1.33
N VAL A 34 -10.09 3.96 1.01
CA VAL A 34 -10.93 2.79 0.71
C VAL A 34 -11.41 2.73 -0.73
N LYS A 35 -11.58 3.87 -1.41
CA LYS A 35 -12.20 3.91 -2.73
C LYS A 35 -11.75 5.12 -3.54
N LEU A 36 -11.59 4.94 -4.85
CA LEU A 36 -11.38 6.04 -5.80
C LEU A 36 -12.71 6.63 -6.29
N ILE A 37 -12.70 7.91 -6.58
CA ILE A 37 -13.83 8.64 -7.17
C ILE A 37 -13.47 8.98 -8.61
N LEU A 38 -14.28 8.53 -9.56
CA LEU A 38 -14.19 8.93 -10.96
C LEU A 38 -14.99 10.21 -11.22
N ASP A 39 -14.63 10.94 -12.27
CA ASP A 39 -15.33 12.12 -12.72
C ASP A 39 -16.74 11.77 -13.19
N ALA A 40 -17.72 12.60 -12.82
CA ALA A 40 -19.13 12.35 -13.13
C ALA A 40 -19.49 12.68 -14.59
N ASN A 41 -18.68 13.50 -15.26
CA ASN A 41 -18.92 14.00 -16.62
C ASN A 41 -17.91 13.45 -17.63
N ASN A 42 -16.76 12.95 -17.18
CA ASN A 42 -15.72 12.37 -18.02
C ASN A 42 -15.46 10.91 -17.62
N GLU A 43 -15.96 9.99 -18.43
CA GLU A 43 -15.78 8.55 -18.20
C GLU A 43 -14.30 8.19 -18.13
N ASN A 44 -13.96 7.26 -17.22
CA ASN A 44 -12.59 6.78 -17.02
C ASN A 44 -11.56 7.87 -16.63
N HIS A 45 -12.02 8.97 -16.03
CA HIS A 45 -11.15 10.02 -15.48
C HIS A 45 -11.19 10.04 -13.95
N ILE A 46 -10.02 10.18 -13.30
CA ILE A 46 -9.94 10.27 -11.84
C ILE A 46 -10.39 11.65 -11.35
N ALA A 47 -11.15 11.70 -10.26
CA ALA A 47 -11.58 12.93 -9.61
C ALA A 47 -11.19 13.00 -8.13
N GLY A 48 -10.83 11.88 -7.50
CA GLY A 48 -10.50 11.87 -6.09
C GLY A 48 -10.41 10.51 -5.43
N ALA A 49 -10.40 10.51 -4.11
CA ALA A 49 -10.44 9.32 -3.28
C ALA A 49 -11.17 9.57 -1.94
N VAL A 50 -11.75 8.52 -1.37
CA VAL A 50 -12.39 8.53 -0.05
C VAL A 50 -11.60 7.68 0.91
N GLY A 51 -11.43 8.18 2.13
CA GLY A 51 -10.84 7.43 3.23
C GLY A 51 -11.40 7.88 4.58
N PHE A 52 -10.97 7.23 5.65
CA PHE A 52 -11.37 7.59 7.01
C PHE A 52 -10.18 7.55 7.97
N SER A 53 -10.25 8.34 9.04
CA SER A 53 -9.26 8.31 10.10
C SER A 53 -9.42 7.05 10.94
N VAL A 54 -8.31 6.40 11.26
CA VAL A 54 -8.26 5.27 12.22
C VAL A 54 -7.96 5.76 13.65
N ARG A 55 -8.10 7.06 13.90
CA ARG A 55 -7.88 7.69 15.23
C ARG A 55 -9.06 8.54 15.68
N GLU A 56 -9.87 9.02 14.75
CA GLU A 56 -10.98 9.93 15.00
C GLU A 56 -12.17 9.54 14.13
N HIS A 57 -13.39 9.93 14.52
CA HIS A 57 -14.59 9.73 13.69
C HIS A 57 -14.67 10.77 12.57
N LYS A 58 -13.76 10.66 11.60
CA LYS A 58 -13.58 11.63 10.52
C LYS A 58 -13.45 10.95 9.17
N LEU A 59 -14.35 11.31 8.25
CA LEU A 59 -14.29 10.94 6.84
C LEU A 59 -13.47 11.97 6.07
N TYR A 60 -12.64 11.51 5.14
CA TYR A 60 -11.85 12.31 4.23
C TYR A 60 -12.34 12.10 2.81
N ILE A 61 -12.57 13.20 2.10
CA ILE A 61 -12.84 13.22 0.66
C ILE A 61 -11.74 14.07 0.03
N PHE A 62 -10.81 13.41 -0.66
CA PHE A 62 -9.75 14.07 -1.39
C PHE A 62 -10.23 14.30 -2.82
N ARG A 63 -10.17 15.55 -3.29
CA ARG A 63 -10.36 15.88 -4.71
C ARG A 63 -8.98 16.06 -5.34
N CYS A 64 -8.74 15.42 -6.48
CA CYS A 64 -7.48 15.54 -7.20
C CYS A 64 -7.69 15.49 -8.71
N LYS A 65 -6.73 16.07 -9.44
CA LYS A 65 -6.67 15.99 -10.92
C LYS A 65 -5.92 14.74 -11.38
N THR A 66 -5.01 14.27 -10.55
CA THR A 66 -4.16 13.09 -10.79
C THR A 66 -4.02 12.33 -9.48
N CYS A 67 -3.92 11.00 -9.56
CA CYS A 67 -3.74 10.13 -8.41
C CYS A 67 -2.61 9.14 -8.70
N LEU A 68 -1.75 8.91 -7.72
CA LEU A 68 -0.71 7.91 -7.77
C LEU A 68 -1.02 6.82 -6.72
N LEU A 69 -1.25 5.60 -7.17
CA LEU A 69 -1.51 4.45 -6.29
C LEU A 69 -0.21 3.76 -5.88
N VAL A 70 0.17 3.91 -4.61
CA VAL A 70 1.42 3.37 -4.03
C VAL A 70 1.19 2.69 -2.68
N ALA A 71 0.12 1.90 -2.56
CA ALA A 71 -0.28 1.21 -1.32
C ALA A 71 0.34 -0.19 -1.16
N GLY A 72 1.45 -0.47 -1.86
CA GLY A 72 2.15 -1.76 -1.81
C GLY A 72 1.43 -2.89 -2.56
N GLY A 73 1.89 -4.12 -2.32
CA GLY A 73 1.34 -5.34 -2.91
C GLY A 73 0.23 -5.97 -2.06
N ALA A 74 0.16 -7.31 -2.07
CA ALA A 74 -0.85 -8.06 -1.32
C ALA A 74 -0.24 -9.29 -0.64
N VAL A 75 -0.54 -9.50 0.64
CA VAL A 75 -0.14 -10.67 1.44
C VAL A 75 -1.34 -11.25 2.18
N ASN A 76 -1.15 -12.36 2.90
CA ASN A 76 -2.22 -13.06 3.63
C ASN A 76 -3.42 -13.52 2.79
N LEU A 77 -3.32 -13.53 1.46
CA LEU A 77 -4.32 -14.17 0.59
C LEU A 77 -4.25 -15.70 0.66
N PHE A 78 -3.05 -16.24 0.93
CA PHE A 78 -2.80 -17.66 1.10
C PHE A 78 -2.48 -17.95 2.56
N ARG A 79 -2.91 -19.12 3.05
CA ARG A 79 -2.60 -19.58 4.41
C ARG A 79 -1.08 -19.75 4.58
N PRO A 80 -0.43 -19.06 5.55
CA PRO A 80 1.00 -19.24 5.84
C PRO A 80 1.29 -20.57 6.56
N ARG A 81 2.55 -21.02 6.63
CA ARG A 81 2.94 -22.23 7.39
C ARG A 81 2.73 -22.12 8.90
N SER A 82 2.79 -20.90 9.46
CA SER A 82 2.50 -20.65 10.87
C SER A 82 1.13 -20.00 11.03
N THR A 83 0.19 -20.68 11.69
CA THR A 83 -1.22 -20.24 11.78
C THR A 83 -1.64 -19.69 13.15
N GLY A 84 -0.76 -19.74 14.16
CA GLY A 84 -0.95 -19.07 15.44
C GLY A 84 -0.42 -17.63 15.40
N GLU A 85 0.27 -17.20 16.45
CA GLU A 85 0.91 -15.87 16.52
C GLU A 85 1.89 -15.62 15.35
N GLY A 86 2.48 -16.69 14.81
CA GLY A 86 3.37 -16.63 13.65
C GLY A 86 2.68 -16.21 12.34
N MET A 87 1.35 -16.11 12.29
CA MET A 87 0.61 -15.63 11.11
C MET A 87 0.98 -14.18 10.74
N GLY A 88 1.47 -13.39 11.69
CA GLY A 88 2.01 -12.05 11.44
C GLY A 88 3.40 -12.02 10.79
N ARG A 89 4.11 -13.16 10.69
CA ARG A 89 5.47 -13.25 10.15
C ARG A 89 5.48 -13.58 8.66
N THR A 90 4.81 -12.75 7.87
CA THR A 90 4.88 -12.85 6.41
C THR A 90 6.25 -12.38 5.89
N TRP A 91 6.74 -12.97 4.81
CA TRP A 91 7.99 -12.53 4.17
C TRP A 91 7.91 -11.08 3.65
N TYR A 92 6.77 -10.76 3.03
CA TYR A 92 6.45 -9.41 2.55
C TYR A 92 5.58 -8.70 3.61
N PRO A 93 5.53 -7.36 3.67
CA PRO A 93 4.94 -6.66 4.82
C PRO A 93 3.48 -7.01 5.09
N VAL A 94 3.18 -7.44 6.32
CA VAL A 94 1.85 -7.98 6.73
C VAL A 94 0.68 -7.02 6.54
N TRP A 95 0.96 -5.72 6.55
CA TRP A 95 -0.05 -4.66 6.38
C TRP A 95 -0.45 -4.40 4.92
N ASN A 96 0.20 -5.05 3.96
CA ASN A 96 -0.14 -4.90 2.54
C ASN A 96 -1.35 -5.77 2.16
N ALA A 97 -2.55 -5.18 2.21
CA ALA A 97 -3.81 -5.88 1.98
C ALA A 97 -4.28 -5.92 0.51
N GLY A 98 -3.44 -5.49 -0.45
CA GLY A 98 -3.83 -5.41 -1.86
C GLY A 98 -4.65 -4.17 -2.23
N SER A 99 -4.63 -3.11 -1.41
CA SER A 99 -5.40 -1.89 -1.66
C SER A 99 -5.08 -1.22 -3.01
N THR A 100 -3.82 -1.27 -3.46
CA THR A 100 -3.42 -0.80 -4.80
C THR A 100 -4.25 -1.48 -5.89
N TYR A 101 -4.35 -2.81 -5.83
CA TYR A 101 -5.00 -3.61 -6.87
C TYR A 101 -6.51 -3.47 -6.81
N ALA A 102 -7.10 -3.58 -5.62
CA ALA A 102 -8.55 -3.48 -5.44
C ALA A 102 -9.08 -2.14 -5.95
N MET A 103 -8.46 -1.03 -5.52
CA MET A 103 -8.88 0.31 -5.95
C MET A 103 -8.69 0.56 -7.44
N ALA A 104 -7.62 0.02 -8.05
CA ALA A 104 -7.38 0.14 -9.48
C ALA A 104 -8.44 -0.65 -10.28
N ILE A 105 -8.69 -1.90 -9.90
CA ILE A 105 -9.68 -2.78 -10.56
C ILE A 105 -11.09 -2.18 -10.45
N GLU A 106 -11.49 -1.74 -9.25
CA GLU A 106 -12.79 -1.12 -9.03
C GLU A 106 -12.99 0.19 -9.81
N ALA A 107 -11.90 0.91 -10.09
CA ALA A 107 -11.92 2.10 -10.94
C ALA A 107 -11.90 1.78 -12.45
N GLY A 108 -11.86 0.51 -12.84
CA GLY A 108 -11.82 0.07 -14.24
C GLY A 108 -10.43 0.14 -14.88
N ALA A 109 -9.36 0.26 -14.09
CA ALA A 109 -8.00 0.27 -14.62
C ALA A 109 -7.61 -1.13 -15.14
N GLU A 110 -6.94 -1.17 -16.29
CA GLU A 110 -6.42 -2.41 -16.85
C GLU A 110 -5.30 -2.97 -15.96
N MET A 111 -5.36 -4.29 -15.72
CA MET A 111 -4.36 -5.02 -14.95
C MET A 111 -3.58 -5.94 -15.87
N THR A 112 -2.33 -6.24 -15.50
CA THR A 112 -1.46 -7.13 -16.26
C THR A 112 -0.73 -8.09 -15.33
N MET A 113 -0.47 -9.32 -15.80
CA MET A 113 0.28 -10.36 -15.10
C MET A 113 -0.23 -10.66 -13.68
N MET A 114 -1.53 -10.58 -13.43
CA MET A 114 -2.12 -10.80 -12.09
C MET A 114 -2.01 -12.26 -11.62
N GLU A 115 -1.77 -13.19 -12.53
CA GLU A 115 -1.47 -14.60 -12.24
C GLU A 115 -0.05 -14.82 -11.71
N ASN A 116 0.85 -13.85 -11.93
CA ASN A 116 2.23 -13.93 -11.45
C ASN A 116 2.27 -13.77 -9.92
N ARG A 117 2.95 -14.71 -9.26
CA ARG A 117 3.15 -14.70 -7.81
C ARG A 117 4.61 -14.90 -7.46
N PHE A 118 5.03 -14.30 -6.36
CA PHE A 118 6.39 -14.48 -5.84
C PHE A 118 6.36 -15.36 -4.58
N VAL A 119 7.01 -16.53 -4.66
CA VAL A 119 7.13 -17.48 -3.54
C VAL A 119 8.61 -17.53 -3.10
N PRO A 120 8.98 -16.85 -2.01
CA PRO A 120 10.38 -16.69 -1.62
C PRO A 120 10.95 -17.94 -0.93
N CYS A 121 12.16 -18.34 -1.31
CA CYS A 121 12.95 -19.31 -0.55
C CYS A 121 13.83 -18.59 0.49
N ARG A 122 13.55 -18.79 1.78
CA ARG A 122 14.18 -18.09 2.92
C ARG A 122 14.39 -19.05 4.08
N PHE A 123 15.05 -18.58 5.13
CA PHE A 123 15.13 -19.32 6.39
C PHE A 123 13.73 -19.62 6.93
N LYS A 124 13.51 -20.89 7.26
CA LYS A 124 12.24 -21.43 7.76
C LYS A 124 11.74 -20.63 8.97
N ASP A 125 10.42 -20.40 9.04
CA ASP A 125 9.67 -19.77 10.13
C ASP A 125 9.97 -18.28 10.42
N GLY A 126 11.19 -17.80 10.15
CA GLY A 126 11.57 -16.40 10.41
C GLY A 126 11.17 -15.42 9.31
N TYR A 127 11.25 -15.86 8.04
CA TYR A 127 11.05 -14.99 6.88
C TYR A 127 10.46 -15.73 5.66
N GLY A 128 9.85 -16.90 5.85
CA GLY A 128 9.33 -17.73 4.77
C GLY A 128 7.89 -18.17 5.05
N PRO A 129 7.01 -18.15 4.04
CA PRO A 129 5.68 -18.73 4.16
C PRO A 129 5.78 -20.21 4.42
#